data_AF-A0A8T6BSW6-F1
#
_entry.id   AF-A0A8T6BSW6-F1
#
_cell.length_a   1.000
_cell.length_b   1.000
_cell.length_c   1.000
_cell.angle_alpha   90.00
_cell.angle_beta   90.00
_cell.angle_gamma   90.00
#
_symmetry.space_group_name_H-M   'P 1'
#
loop_
_entity.id
_entity.type
_entity.pdbx_description
1 polymer ?
#
loop_
_entity_poly.entity_id
_entity_poly.type
_entity_poly.pdbx_seq_one_letter_code
_entity_poly.pdbx_strand_id
1 'polypeptide(L)'
;MAEVTQLKRYDARPINWGKWFLIGIGMLVSAFILLVPMIYIFVQAFSKGLMPVLQNLADPDMLHAIWLTVMIALIAVPVNLVFGILLAWLVTRFNFPGRQLLLTLLDIPFAVSPVVAGLVYLLFYGSNGPLGGWLDEHNLQIMFSWPGMVLVTIFVTCPFVVRELVPVMLSQGSQEDEAAILLGASGWQMFRRVTLPNIRWALLYGVVLTNARAIGEFGAVSVVSGSIRGETLSLPLQIELLEQDYNTVGSFTAAA
;
A
#
# COMPACT_ATOMS: atom_id res chain seq x y z
N MET A 1 -17.82 -67.00 14.55
CA MET A 1 -18.89 -66.00 14.35
C MET A 1 -18.19 -64.71 13.94
N ALA A 2 -18.30 -64.35 12.65
CA ALA A 2 -17.52 -63.31 12.02
C ALA A 2 -18.25 -61.95 12.13
N GLU A 3 -17.66 -61.01 12.86
CA GLU A 3 -17.96 -59.58 12.68
C GLU A 3 -17.27 -59.12 11.40
N VAL A 4 -18.04 -59.08 10.31
CA VAL A 4 -17.59 -58.51 9.05
C VAL A 4 -17.72 -56.99 9.14
N THR A 5 -16.54 -56.37 9.06
CA THR A 5 -16.24 -54.94 8.98
C THR A 5 -17.16 -54.18 8.03
N GLN A 6 -17.98 -53.27 8.56
CA GLN A 6 -18.76 -52.30 7.78
C GLN A 6 -17.82 -51.24 7.19
N LEU A 7 -17.45 -51.41 5.92
CA LEU A 7 -16.74 -50.38 5.14
C LEU A 7 -17.72 -49.25 4.80
N LYS A 8 -17.51 -48.09 5.43
CA LYS A 8 -18.21 -46.83 5.18
C LYS A 8 -17.97 -46.39 3.73
N ARG A 9 -18.94 -46.63 2.84
CA ARG A 9 -18.94 -46.09 1.47
C ARG A 9 -18.95 -44.56 1.55
N TYR A 10 -17.89 -43.94 1.02
CA TYR A 10 -17.86 -42.51 0.76
C TYR A 10 -18.71 -42.25 -0.49
N ASP A 11 -20.00 -41.93 -0.30
CA ASP A 11 -20.83 -41.43 -1.38
C ASP A 11 -20.29 -40.07 -1.85
N ALA A 12 -19.96 -39.97 -3.15
CA ALA A 12 -19.52 -38.73 -3.77
C ALA A 12 -20.66 -37.70 -3.67
N ARG A 13 -20.39 -36.57 -3.01
CA ARG A 13 -21.37 -35.49 -2.84
C ARG A 13 -21.87 -35.01 -4.21
N PRO A 14 -23.18 -34.90 -4.44
CA PRO A 14 -23.71 -34.43 -5.72
C PRO A 14 -23.21 -33.01 -6.02
N ILE A 15 -22.84 -32.76 -7.28
CA ILE A 15 -22.39 -31.44 -7.73
C ILE A 15 -23.53 -30.45 -7.50
N ASN A 16 -23.30 -29.50 -6.60
CA ASN A 16 -24.30 -28.50 -6.26
C ASN A 16 -24.28 -27.38 -7.31
N TRP A 17 -25.06 -27.55 -8.37
CA TRP A 17 -25.17 -26.59 -9.49
C TRP A 17 -25.53 -25.18 -9.04
N GLY A 18 -26.33 -25.03 -7.97
CA GLY A 18 -26.65 -23.73 -7.38
C GLY A 18 -25.43 -23.01 -6.81
N LYS A 19 -24.49 -23.73 -6.19
CA LYS A 19 -23.22 -23.16 -5.69
C LYS A 19 -22.38 -22.59 -6.84
N TRP A 20 -22.23 -23.34 -7.93
CA TRP A 20 -21.45 -22.90 -9.10
C TRP A 20 -22.12 -21.76 -9.84
N PHE A 21 -23.45 -21.73 -9.91
CA PHE A 21 -24.19 -20.60 -10.47
C PHE A 21 -23.99 -19.31 -9.68
N LEU A 22 -24.10 -19.36 -8.34
CA LEU A 22 -23.86 -18.19 -7.47
C LEU A 22 -22.40 -17.71 -7.56
N ILE A 23 -21.43 -18.63 -7.58
CA ILE A 23 -20.02 -18.30 -7.77
C ILE A 23 -19.79 -17.67 -9.15
N GLY A 24 -20.42 -18.21 -10.20
CA GLY A 24 -20.32 -17.70 -11.57
C GLY A 24 -20.88 -16.30 -11.71
N ILE A 25 -22.06 -16.03 -11.14
CA ILE A 25 -22.64 -14.67 -11.09
C ILE A 25 -21.71 -13.72 -10.32
N GLY A 26 -21.23 -14.14 -9.15
CA GLY A 26 -20.31 -13.32 -8.35
C GLY A 26 -19.05 -12.96 -9.12
N MET A 27 -18.39 -13.95 -9.74
CA MET A 27 -17.22 -13.71 -10.59
C MET A 27 -17.54 -12.80 -11.78
N LEU A 28 -18.68 -12.97 -12.45
CA LEU A 28 -19.07 -12.16 -13.59
C LEU A 28 -19.28 -10.70 -13.17
N VAL A 29 -19.99 -10.46 -12.07
CA VAL A 29 -20.24 -9.10 -11.55
C VAL A 29 -18.92 -8.44 -11.12
N SER A 30 -18.07 -9.15 -10.37
CA SER A 30 -16.75 -8.62 -9.98
C SER A 30 -15.87 -8.33 -11.21
N ALA A 31 -15.83 -9.23 -12.18
CA ALA A 31 -15.09 -9.04 -13.43
C ALA A 31 -15.63 -7.84 -14.21
N PHE A 32 -16.95 -7.67 -14.28
CA PHE A 32 -17.56 -6.55 -14.98
C PHE A 32 -17.20 -5.20 -14.32
N ILE A 33 -17.34 -5.09 -12.99
CA ILE A 33 -17.04 -3.86 -12.25
C ILE A 33 -15.56 -3.48 -12.34
N LEU A 34 -14.64 -4.46 -12.38
CA LEU A 34 -13.20 -4.21 -12.44
C LEU A 34 -12.70 -3.99 -13.86
N LEU A 35 -13.09 -4.85 -14.81
CA LEU A 35 -12.55 -4.85 -16.16
C LEU A 35 -13.16 -3.74 -17.02
N VAL A 36 -14.43 -3.39 -16.86
CA VAL A 36 -15.08 -2.37 -17.72
C VAL A 36 -14.42 -1.00 -17.56
N PRO A 37 -14.24 -0.43 -16.35
CA PRO A 37 -13.54 0.85 -16.20
C PRO A 37 -12.08 0.78 -16.65
N MET A 38 -11.40 -0.35 -16.38
CA MET A 38 -10.01 -0.54 -16.80
C MET A 38 -9.89 -0.53 -18.34
N ILE A 39 -10.74 -1.26 -19.05
CA ILE A 39 -10.79 -1.26 -20.52
C ILE A 39 -11.14 0.15 -21.02
N TYR A 40 -12.08 0.83 -20.36
CA TYR A 40 -12.47 2.19 -20.75
C TYR A 40 -11.29 3.17 -20.66
N ILE A 41 -10.43 3.08 -19.64
CA ILE A 41 -9.22 3.92 -19.54
C ILE A 41 -8.34 3.75 -20.78
N PHE A 42 -8.04 2.51 -21.19
CA PHE A 42 -7.23 2.25 -22.37
C PHE A 42 -7.91 2.71 -23.66
N VAL A 43 -9.21 2.44 -23.83
CA VAL A 43 -9.97 2.87 -25.01
C VAL A 43 -9.95 4.40 -25.15
N GLN A 44 -10.14 5.12 -24.04
CA GLN A 44 -10.16 6.57 -24.04
C GLN A 44 -8.77 7.18 -24.25
N ALA A 45 -7.72 6.57 -23.69
CA ALA A 45 -6.33 6.95 -23.93
C ALA A 45 -5.98 6.88 -25.42
N PHE A 46 -6.39 5.82 -26.11
CA PHE A 46 -6.12 5.63 -27.55
C PHE A 46 -7.19 6.25 -28.49
N SER A 47 -8.17 6.99 -27.96
CA SER A 47 -9.32 7.49 -28.74
C SER A 47 -8.95 8.39 -29.92
N LYS A 48 -7.86 9.17 -29.80
CA LYS A 48 -7.33 10.05 -30.86
C LYS A 48 -6.12 9.46 -31.60
N GLY A 49 -5.87 8.16 -31.44
CA GLY A 49 -4.74 7.43 -32.01
C GLY A 49 -3.49 7.38 -31.13
N LEU A 50 -2.41 6.78 -31.64
CA LEU A 50 -1.16 6.56 -30.88
C LEU A 50 -0.28 7.80 -30.75
N MET A 51 -0.37 8.74 -31.70
CA MET A 51 0.50 9.93 -31.71
C MET A 51 0.24 10.87 -30.53
N PRO A 52 -1.01 11.21 -30.17
CA PRO A 52 -1.28 12.05 -29.00
C PRO A 52 -0.86 11.39 -27.69
N VAL A 53 -0.97 10.06 -27.57
CA VAL A 53 -0.51 9.30 -26.39
C VAL A 53 0.99 9.47 -26.21
N LEU A 54 1.76 9.24 -27.28
CA LEU A 54 3.22 9.41 -27.26
C LEU A 54 3.63 10.86 -26.99
N GLN A 55 2.90 11.84 -27.51
CA GLN A 55 3.17 13.26 -27.25
C GLN A 55 2.93 13.64 -25.79
N ASN A 56 1.82 13.19 -25.18
CA ASN A 56 1.55 13.44 -23.76
C ASN A 56 2.53 12.69 -22.86
N LEU A 57 2.96 11.47 -23.22
CA LEU A 57 4.00 10.73 -22.49
C LEU A 57 5.37 11.37 -22.58
N ALA A 58 5.69 12.00 -23.73
CA ALA A 58 6.96 12.70 -23.93
C ALA A 58 6.96 14.12 -23.35
N ASP A 59 5.84 14.59 -22.80
CA ASP A 59 5.75 15.88 -22.14
C ASP A 59 6.67 15.90 -20.89
N PRO A 60 7.55 16.91 -20.75
CA PRO A 60 8.40 17.05 -19.57
C PRO A 60 7.63 17.04 -18.24
N ASP A 61 6.43 17.62 -18.19
CA ASP A 61 5.61 17.68 -16.99
C ASP A 61 5.10 16.28 -16.61
N MET A 62 4.69 15.48 -17.61
CA MET A 62 4.25 14.10 -17.42
C MET A 62 5.39 13.21 -16.91
N LEU A 63 6.56 13.30 -17.55
CA LEU A 63 7.74 12.54 -17.16
C LEU A 63 8.19 12.90 -15.74
N HIS A 64 8.14 14.19 -15.38
CA HIS A 64 8.44 14.64 -14.04
C HIS A 64 7.44 14.07 -13.02
N ALA A 65 6.14 14.07 -13.32
CA ALA A 65 5.12 13.51 -12.43
C ALA A 65 5.28 12.00 -12.22
N ILE A 66 5.60 11.24 -13.28
CA ILE A 66 5.94 9.81 -13.20
C ILE A 66 7.18 9.62 -12.32
N TRP A 67 8.25 10.36 -12.59
CA TRP A 67 9.51 10.27 -11.84
C TRP A 67 9.32 10.59 -10.36
N LEU A 68 8.62 11.68 -10.03
CA LEU A 68 8.33 12.08 -8.65
C LEU A 68 7.54 11.00 -7.91
N THR A 69 6.54 10.40 -8.56
CA THR A 69 5.72 9.32 -7.96
C THR A 69 6.56 8.07 -7.69
N VAL A 70 7.39 7.67 -8.66
CA VAL A 70 8.32 6.54 -8.49
C VAL A 70 9.33 6.82 -7.39
N MET A 71 9.89 8.04 -7.35
CA MET A 71 10.84 8.48 -6.33
C MET A 71 10.23 8.43 -4.93
N ILE A 72 9.02 8.94 -4.75
CA ILE A 72 8.28 8.89 -3.49
C ILE A 72 8.07 7.43 -3.06
N ALA A 73 7.60 6.57 -3.97
CA ALA A 73 7.39 5.16 -3.68
C ALA A 73 8.70 4.42 -3.32
N LEU A 74 9.78 4.72 -4.03
CA LEU A 74 11.11 4.13 -3.81
C LEU A 74 11.68 4.48 -2.43
N ILE A 75 11.28 5.61 -1.83
CA ILE A 75 11.68 5.99 -0.47
C ILE A 75 10.68 5.45 0.56
N ALA A 76 9.38 5.64 0.33
CA ALA A 76 8.35 5.29 1.29
C ALA A 76 8.27 3.78 1.53
N VAL A 77 8.37 2.96 0.48
CA VAL A 77 8.23 1.51 0.58
C VAL A 77 9.33 0.87 1.43
N PRO A 78 10.64 1.15 1.23
CA PRO A 78 11.68 0.62 2.11
C PRO A 78 11.56 1.08 3.56
N VAL A 79 11.20 2.34 3.80
CA VAL A 79 11.02 2.86 5.17
C VAL A 79 9.89 2.10 5.87
N ASN A 80 8.75 1.93 5.21
CA ASN A 80 7.62 1.16 5.72
C ASN A 80 7.94 -0.32 5.87
N LEU A 81 8.80 -0.89 5.02
CA LEU A 81 9.23 -2.27 5.14
C LEU A 81 10.05 -2.47 6.40
N VAL A 82 11.06 -1.62 6.65
CA VAL A 82 11.88 -1.72 7.86
C VAL A 82 11.01 -1.51 9.11
N PHE A 83 10.23 -0.44 9.14
CA PHE A 83 9.37 -0.14 10.27
C PHE A 83 8.30 -1.22 10.49
N GLY A 84 7.68 -1.69 9.41
CA GLY A 84 6.64 -2.70 9.44
C GLY A 84 7.14 -4.06 9.92
N ILE A 85 8.33 -4.49 9.48
CA ILE A 85 8.95 -5.73 9.97
C ILE A 85 9.27 -5.62 11.46
N LEU A 86 9.88 -4.51 11.90
CA LEU A 86 10.24 -4.31 13.30
C LEU A 86 9.00 -4.32 14.20
N LEU A 87 7.93 -3.64 13.79
CA LEU A 87 6.67 -3.62 14.53
C LEU A 87 5.96 -4.97 14.53
N ALA A 88 5.86 -5.63 13.37
CA ALA A 88 5.25 -6.95 13.29
C ALA A 88 5.97 -7.94 14.19
N TRP A 89 7.31 -7.92 14.20
CA TRP A 89 8.13 -8.74 15.08
C TRP A 89 7.91 -8.39 16.56
N LEU A 90 7.89 -7.09 16.91
CA LEU A 90 7.64 -6.63 18.27
C LEU A 90 6.27 -7.11 18.80
N VAL A 91 5.22 -6.95 18.00
CA VAL A 91 3.83 -7.29 18.40
C VAL A 91 3.59 -8.79 18.43
N THR A 92 4.27 -9.57 17.60
CA THR A 92 4.02 -11.02 17.50
C THR A 92 4.86 -11.83 18.47
N ARG A 93 6.06 -11.36 18.85
CA ARG A 93 7.00 -12.09 19.70
C ARG A 93 7.03 -11.63 21.15
N PHE A 94 6.63 -10.39 21.45
CA PHE A 94 6.69 -9.86 22.81
C PHE A 94 5.30 -9.59 23.38
N ASN A 95 5.10 -9.95 24.65
CA ASN A 95 3.90 -9.61 25.42
C ASN A 95 4.24 -8.46 26.37
N PHE A 96 3.69 -7.27 26.12
CA PHE A 96 3.92 -6.08 26.94
C PHE A 96 2.59 -5.31 27.19
N PRO A 97 2.45 -4.65 28.34
CA PRO A 97 1.28 -3.82 28.64
C PRO A 97 1.30 -2.59 27.73
N GLY A 98 0.41 -2.56 26.73
CA GLY A 98 0.38 -1.52 25.68
C GLY A 98 0.38 -2.05 24.25
N ARG A 99 0.55 -3.36 24.05
CA ARG A 99 0.48 -4.02 22.73
C ARG A 99 -0.81 -3.69 21.97
N GLN A 100 -1.95 -3.70 22.66
CA GLN A 100 -3.24 -3.37 22.05
C GLN A 100 -3.32 -1.91 21.62
N LEU A 101 -2.79 -0.98 22.43
CA LEU A 101 -2.76 0.43 22.07
C LEU A 101 -1.91 0.65 20.81
N LEU A 102 -0.75 0.00 20.72
CA LEU A 102 0.11 0.07 19.54
C LEU A 102 -0.60 -0.45 18.29
N LEU A 103 -1.31 -1.58 18.37
CA LEU A 103 -2.12 -2.09 17.26
C LEU A 103 -3.21 -1.11 16.85
N THR A 104 -3.91 -0.50 17.81
CA THR A 104 -4.91 0.54 17.52
C THR A 104 -4.30 1.76 16.84
N LEU A 105 -3.13 2.23 17.32
CA LEU A 105 -2.42 3.36 16.72
C LEU A 105 -2.02 3.08 15.27
N LEU A 106 -1.63 1.84 14.97
CA LEU A 106 -1.31 1.43 13.60
C LEU A 106 -2.53 1.40 12.68
N ASP A 107 -3.72 1.20 13.24
CA ASP A 107 -4.95 1.20 12.45
C ASP A 107 -5.52 2.61 12.20
N ILE A 108 -5.02 3.63 12.91
CA ILE A 108 -5.46 5.04 12.75
C ILE A 108 -5.35 5.53 11.31
N PRO A 109 -4.23 5.37 10.58
CA PRO A 109 -4.12 5.87 9.21
C PRO A 109 -5.14 5.24 8.25
N PHE A 110 -5.63 4.04 8.54
CA PHE A 110 -6.68 3.38 7.75
C PHE A 110 -8.09 3.88 8.10
N ALA A 111 -8.31 4.27 9.37
CA ALA A 111 -9.58 4.84 9.83
C ALA A 111 -9.74 6.32 9.46
N VAL A 112 -8.63 7.03 9.27
CA VAL A 112 -8.61 8.46 8.93
C VAL A 112 -8.65 8.63 7.41
N SER A 113 -9.51 9.55 6.93
CA SER A 113 -9.53 9.93 5.51
C SER A 113 -8.15 10.48 5.10
N PRO A 114 -7.61 10.09 3.93
CA PRO A 114 -6.31 10.61 3.46
C PRO A 114 -6.26 12.14 3.42
N VAL A 115 -7.35 12.82 3.03
CA VAL A 115 -7.43 14.29 3.02
C VAL A 115 -7.31 14.87 4.43
N VAL A 116 -7.91 14.22 5.42
CA VAL A 116 -7.80 14.63 6.83
C VAL A 116 -6.37 14.40 7.33
N ALA A 117 -5.71 13.31 6.93
CA ALA A 117 -4.30 13.09 7.25
C ALA A 117 -3.41 14.21 6.67
N GLY A 118 -3.66 14.62 5.42
CA GLY A 118 -2.98 15.79 4.82
C GLY A 118 -3.22 17.09 5.59
N LEU A 119 -4.45 17.33 6.06
CA LEU A 119 -4.78 18.50 6.88
C LEU A 119 -4.08 18.48 8.25
N VAL A 120 -4.01 17.32 8.92
CA VAL A 120 -3.26 17.17 10.17
C VAL A 120 -1.78 17.49 9.94
N TYR A 121 -1.21 17.05 8.82
CA TYR A 121 0.16 17.40 8.43
C TYR A 121 0.32 18.90 8.21
N LEU A 122 -0.60 19.55 7.49
CA LEU A 122 -0.59 21.01 7.29
C LEU A 122 -0.66 21.77 8.63
N LEU A 123 -1.50 21.32 9.57
CA LEU A 123 -1.63 21.97 10.89
C LEU A 123 -0.41 21.76 11.78
N PHE A 124 0.30 20.64 11.61
CA PHE A 124 1.43 20.30 12.45
C PHE A 124 2.77 20.83 11.92
N TYR A 125 2.98 20.70 10.61
CA TYR A 125 4.21 21.04 9.88
C TYR A 125 4.13 22.34 9.08
N GLY A 126 2.96 22.97 8.96
CA GLY A 126 2.84 24.30 8.36
C GLY A 126 3.51 25.37 9.22
N SER A 127 3.76 26.55 8.65
CA SER A 127 4.48 27.65 9.32
C SER A 127 3.85 28.12 10.64
N ASN A 128 2.53 27.96 10.80
CA ASN A 128 1.81 28.26 12.05
C ASN A 128 1.68 27.05 13.01
N GLY A 129 2.25 25.90 12.64
CA GLY A 129 2.16 24.66 13.38
C GLY A 129 3.20 24.58 14.51
N PRO A 130 3.02 23.65 15.46
CA PRO A 130 3.96 23.47 16.58
C PRO A 130 5.40 23.17 16.15
N LEU A 131 5.60 22.51 15.00
CA LEU A 131 6.93 22.24 14.43
C LEU A 131 7.34 23.22 13.32
N GLY A 132 6.43 24.08 12.84
CA GLY A 132 6.69 25.02 11.75
C GLY A 132 7.85 25.95 12.07
N GLY A 133 7.81 26.61 13.23
CA GLY A 133 8.87 27.55 13.65
C GLY A 133 10.26 26.90 13.75
N TRP A 134 10.35 25.68 14.27
CA TRP A 134 11.63 24.96 14.36
C TRP A 134 12.17 24.55 12.98
N LEU A 135 11.28 24.17 12.06
CA LEU A 135 11.64 23.83 10.68
C LEU A 135 12.10 25.05 9.89
N ASP A 136 11.42 26.18 10.07
CA ASP A 136 11.78 27.46 9.45
C ASP A 136 13.16 27.94 9.95
N GLU A 137 13.48 27.78 11.24
CA GLU A 137 14.81 28.06 11.79
C GLU A 137 15.93 27.21 11.16
N HIS A 138 15.61 25.99 10.73
CA HIS A 138 16.56 25.06 10.10
C HIS A 138 16.49 25.10 8.55
N ASN A 139 15.72 26.03 7.97
CA ASN A 139 15.48 26.14 6.53
C ASN A 139 14.97 24.84 5.88
N LEU A 140 14.17 24.05 6.61
CA LEU A 140 13.60 22.79 6.14
C LEU A 140 12.14 22.99 5.74
N GLN A 141 11.89 23.19 4.45
CA GLN A 141 10.53 23.27 3.93
C GLN A 141 9.93 21.86 3.76
N ILE A 142 9.07 21.43 4.70
CA ILE A 142 8.34 20.15 4.62
C ILE A 142 7.00 20.30 3.90
N MET A 143 6.32 21.42 4.06
CA MET A 143 5.04 21.66 3.38
C MET A 143 5.25 22.19 1.96
N PHE A 144 4.39 21.78 1.02
CA PHE A 144 4.45 22.16 -0.39
C PHE A 144 5.76 21.75 -1.07
N SER A 145 6.33 20.62 -0.65
CA SER A 145 7.61 20.11 -1.16
C SER A 145 7.60 18.57 -1.22
N TRP A 146 8.51 18.00 -2.02
CA TRP A 146 8.60 16.55 -2.18
C TRP A 146 8.88 15.79 -0.86
N PRO A 147 9.64 16.31 0.14
CA PRO A 147 9.82 15.61 1.41
C PRO A 147 8.53 15.44 2.20
N GLY A 148 7.63 16.45 2.19
CA GLY A 148 6.32 16.34 2.82
C GLY A 148 5.46 15.27 2.17
N MET A 149 5.49 15.19 0.85
CA MET A 149 4.78 14.14 0.09
C MET A 149 5.28 12.75 0.48
N VAL A 150 6.60 12.57 0.69
CA VAL A 150 7.17 11.31 1.17
C VAL A 150 6.69 10.98 2.58
N LEU A 151 6.75 11.93 3.51
CA LEU A 151 6.36 11.71 4.91
C LEU A 151 4.87 11.34 5.04
N VAL A 152 4.00 12.08 4.36
CA VAL A 152 2.56 11.79 4.41
C VAL A 152 2.25 10.44 3.75
N THR A 153 2.96 10.09 2.67
CA THR A 153 2.82 8.78 2.02
C THR A 153 3.26 7.67 2.97
N ILE A 154 4.39 7.80 3.65
CA ILE A 154 4.85 6.85 4.69
C ILE A 154 3.78 6.66 5.74
N PHE A 155 3.20 7.74 6.26
CA PHE A 155 2.15 7.65 7.28
C PHE A 155 0.92 6.86 6.82
N VAL A 156 0.42 7.14 5.62
CA VAL A 156 -0.78 6.45 5.08
C VAL A 156 -0.49 4.99 4.70
N THR A 157 0.74 4.67 4.30
CA THR A 157 1.12 3.33 3.80
C THR A 157 1.80 2.43 4.83
N CYS A 158 2.22 2.97 5.97
CA CYS A 158 2.77 2.24 7.12
C CYS A 158 1.96 0.99 7.55
N PRO A 159 0.62 1.04 7.70
CA PRO A 159 -0.13 -0.12 8.22
C PRO A 159 -0.13 -1.35 7.30
N PHE A 160 0.15 -1.18 6.01
CA PHE A 160 -0.01 -2.25 5.02
C PHE A 160 0.95 -3.41 5.27
N VAL A 161 2.23 -3.11 5.54
CA VAL A 161 3.23 -4.16 5.82
C VAL A 161 2.90 -4.86 7.13
N VAL A 162 2.52 -4.11 8.17
CA VAL A 162 2.22 -4.70 9.48
C VAL A 162 0.99 -5.61 9.45
N ARG A 163 -0.08 -5.16 8.79
CA ARG A 163 -1.33 -5.94 8.70
C ARG A 163 -1.18 -7.22 7.88
N GLU A 164 -0.23 -7.25 6.95
CA GLU A 164 0.08 -8.49 6.22
C GLU A 164 0.96 -9.43 7.06
N LEU A 165 1.99 -8.89 7.73
CA LEU A 165 2.95 -9.71 8.47
C LEU A 165 2.37 -10.30 9.76
N VAL A 166 1.60 -9.51 10.53
CA VAL A 166 1.12 -9.91 11.86
C VAL A 166 0.29 -11.21 11.83
N PRO A 167 -0.75 -11.36 10.98
CA PRO A 167 -1.53 -12.60 10.93
C PRO A 167 -0.69 -13.81 10.53
N VAL A 168 0.23 -13.64 9.59
CA VAL A 168 1.11 -14.72 9.12
C VAL A 168 2.05 -15.16 10.24
N MET A 169 2.71 -14.22 10.91
CA MET A 169 3.62 -14.51 12.03
C MET A 169 2.91 -15.14 13.23
N LEU A 170 1.65 -14.74 13.52
CA LEU A 170 0.85 -15.37 14.56
C LEU A 170 0.47 -16.82 14.19
N SER A 171 0.13 -17.07 12.91
CA SER A 171 -0.23 -18.42 12.44
C SER A 171 0.95 -19.40 12.43
N GLN A 172 2.17 -18.91 12.18
CA GLN A 172 3.40 -19.72 12.19
C GLN A 172 3.81 -20.16 13.62
N GLY A 173 3.39 -19.42 14.65
CA GLY A 173 3.79 -19.70 16.03
C GLY A 173 5.25 -19.37 16.34
N SER A 174 5.73 -19.72 17.53
CA SER A 174 7.08 -19.41 18.06
C SER A 174 8.03 -20.61 18.12
N GLN A 175 7.58 -21.80 17.72
CA GLN A 175 8.34 -23.05 17.91
C GLN A 175 9.71 -23.03 17.23
N GLU A 176 9.79 -22.51 16.01
CA GLU A 176 11.07 -22.42 15.27
C GLU A 176 12.02 -21.39 15.89
N ASP A 177 11.49 -20.29 16.41
CA ASP A 177 12.29 -19.26 17.08
C ASP A 177 12.83 -19.77 18.43
N GLU A 178 12.02 -20.51 19.18
CA GLU A 178 12.43 -21.17 20.44
C GLU A 178 13.50 -22.23 20.18
N ALA A 179 13.34 -23.06 19.13
CA ALA A 179 14.35 -24.04 18.73
C ALA A 179 15.68 -23.38 18.35
N ALA A 180 15.65 -22.25 17.64
CA ALA A 180 16.86 -21.49 17.29
C ALA A 180 17.59 -20.97 18.54
N ILE A 181 16.85 -20.47 19.53
CA ILE A 181 17.42 -20.01 20.80
C ILE A 181 18.03 -21.18 21.58
N LEU A 182 17.36 -22.35 21.63
CA LEU A 182 17.88 -23.56 22.28
C LEU A 182 19.18 -24.07 21.64
N LEU A 183 19.35 -23.88 20.32
CA LEU A 183 20.59 -24.19 19.59
C LEU A 183 21.69 -23.12 19.78
N GLY A 184 21.48 -22.12 20.64
CA GLY A 184 22.44 -21.07 20.96
C GLY A 184 22.47 -19.90 19.97
N ALA A 185 21.45 -19.74 19.12
CA ALA A 185 21.37 -18.59 18.23
C ALA A 185 21.11 -17.29 19.03
N SER A 186 21.83 -16.22 18.67
CA SER A 186 21.52 -14.88 19.16
C SER A 186 20.22 -14.35 18.52
N GLY A 187 19.56 -13.37 19.16
CA GLY A 187 18.29 -12.82 18.64
C GLY A 187 18.39 -12.30 17.21
N TRP A 188 19.50 -11.66 16.84
CA TRP A 188 19.75 -11.20 15.46
C TRP A 188 19.97 -12.36 14.48
N GLN A 189 20.65 -13.42 14.92
CA GLN A 189 20.85 -14.63 14.12
C GLN A 189 19.54 -15.37 13.88
N MET A 190 18.70 -15.50 14.92
CA MET A 190 17.35 -16.05 14.83
C MET A 190 16.49 -15.25 13.85
N PHE A 191 16.45 -13.92 14.01
CA PHE A 191 15.70 -13.06 13.10
C PHE A 191 16.13 -13.20 11.64
N ARG A 192 17.44 -13.12 11.36
CA ARG A 192 17.96 -13.15 9.99
C ARG A 192 17.88 -14.53 9.33
N ARG A 193 18.06 -15.62 10.08
CA ARG A 193 18.13 -16.98 9.53
C ARG A 193 16.83 -17.78 9.61
N VAL A 194 15.92 -17.42 10.51
CA VAL A 194 14.67 -18.15 10.74
C VAL A 194 13.48 -17.27 10.41
N THR A 195 13.29 -16.17 11.15
CA THR A 195 12.08 -15.34 11.01
C THR A 195 11.96 -14.69 9.63
N LEU A 196 13.02 -14.02 9.15
CA LEU A 196 12.98 -13.27 7.89
C LEU A 196 12.73 -14.18 6.65
N PRO A 197 13.40 -15.34 6.50
CA PRO A 197 13.09 -16.29 5.43
C PRO A 197 11.66 -16.84 5.48
N ASN A 198 11.10 -17.06 6.67
CA ASN A 198 9.75 -17.60 6.83
C ASN A 198 8.66 -16.60 6.45
N ILE A 199 8.88 -15.31 6.69
CA ILE A 199 7.93 -14.25 6.34
C ILE A 199 8.12 -13.68 4.93
N ARG A 200 9.09 -14.17 4.14
CA ARG A 200 9.45 -13.58 2.83
C ARG A 200 8.28 -13.41 1.86
N TRP A 201 7.34 -14.35 1.85
CA TRP A 201 6.19 -14.32 0.94
C TRP A 201 5.14 -13.31 1.39
N ALA A 202 4.86 -13.27 2.70
CA ALA A 202 4.01 -12.25 3.29
C ALA A 202 4.63 -10.85 3.13
N LEU A 203 5.95 -10.75 3.27
CA LEU A 203 6.68 -9.51 3.07
C LEU A 203 6.58 -9.03 1.63
N LEU A 204 6.76 -9.93 0.65
CA LEU A 204 6.62 -9.58 -0.77
C LEU A 204 5.22 -9.08 -1.09
N TYR A 205 4.18 -9.74 -0.56
CA TYR A 205 2.80 -9.28 -0.74
C TYR A 205 2.56 -7.92 -0.07
N GLY A 206 3.08 -7.72 1.15
CA GLY A 206 3.06 -6.44 1.84
C GLY A 206 3.72 -5.33 1.01
N VAL A 207 4.89 -5.59 0.42
CA VAL A 207 5.60 -4.64 -0.47
C VAL A 207 4.75 -4.28 -1.68
N VAL A 208 4.13 -5.26 -2.34
CA VAL A 208 3.28 -5.02 -3.51
C VAL A 208 2.09 -4.15 -3.13
N LEU A 209 1.43 -4.43 -2.01
CA LEU A 209 0.30 -3.63 -1.53
C LEU A 209 0.70 -2.21 -1.11
N THR A 210 1.79 -2.05 -0.37
CA THR A 210 2.33 -0.74 0.02
C THR A 210 2.71 0.07 -1.21
N ASN A 211 3.35 -0.54 -2.19
CA ASN A 211 3.74 0.12 -3.44
C ASN A 211 2.52 0.55 -4.26
N ALA A 212 1.54 -0.35 -4.43
CA ALA A 212 0.28 -0.02 -5.10
C ALA A 212 -0.43 1.15 -4.41
N ARG A 213 -0.45 1.17 -3.08
CA ARG A 213 -1.05 2.25 -2.32
C ARG A 213 -0.27 3.56 -2.41
N ALA A 214 1.06 3.51 -2.41
CA ALA A 214 1.92 4.69 -2.51
C ALA A 214 1.78 5.40 -3.86
N ILE A 215 1.76 4.65 -4.97
CA ILE A 215 1.58 5.20 -6.32
C ILE A 215 0.19 5.84 -6.48
N GLY A 216 -0.83 5.23 -5.88
CA GLY A 216 -2.21 5.73 -5.91
C GLY A 216 -2.53 6.77 -4.83
N GLU A 217 -1.55 7.30 -4.09
CA GLU A 217 -1.83 8.32 -3.07
C GLU A 217 -2.19 9.66 -3.72
N PHE A 218 -3.44 10.04 -3.54
CA PHE A 218 -4.00 11.30 -4.01
C PHE A 218 -4.39 12.20 -2.85
N GLY A 219 -5.25 11.72 -1.95
CA GLY A 219 -5.95 12.60 -1.00
C GLY A 219 -5.06 13.26 0.04
N ALA A 220 -4.06 12.55 0.57
CA ALA A 220 -3.14 13.14 1.54
C ALA A 220 -2.10 14.03 0.85
N VAL A 221 -1.65 13.61 -0.33
CA VAL A 221 -0.64 14.31 -1.12
C VAL A 221 -1.19 15.60 -1.71
N SER A 222 -2.47 15.68 -2.13
CA SER A 222 -3.08 16.88 -2.70
C SER A 222 -3.11 18.09 -1.73
N VAL A 223 -3.19 17.82 -0.42
CA VAL A 223 -3.17 18.87 0.62
C VAL A 223 -1.74 19.30 0.95
N VAL A 224 -0.78 18.37 0.88
CA VAL A 224 0.62 18.60 1.26
C VAL A 224 1.44 19.12 0.08
N SER A 225 1.05 18.81 -1.15
CA SER A 225 1.68 19.29 -2.39
C SER A 225 1.36 20.76 -2.63
N GLY A 226 2.32 21.49 -3.21
CA GLY A 226 2.04 22.83 -3.75
C GLY A 226 1.28 22.81 -5.08
N SER A 227 1.02 21.62 -5.64
CA SER A 227 0.43 21.39 -6.97
C SER A 227 1.13 22.16 -8.09
N ILE A 228 2.45 22.27 -8.00
CA ILE A 228 3.29 23.01 -8.96
C ILE A 228 3.82 22.02 -10.00
N ARG A 229 3.51 22.27 -11.27
CA ARG A 229 4.03 21.49 -12.41
C ARG A 229 5.56 21.50 -12.42
N GLY A 230 6.16 20.35 -12.71
CA GLY A 230 7.61 20.20 -12.73
C GLY A 230 8.29 20.20 -11.35
N GLU A 231 7.55 20.31 -10.24
CA GLU A 231 8.13 20.24 -8.89
C GLU A 231 7.38 19.33 -7.91
N THR A 232 6.09 19.59 -7.66
CA THR A 232 5.32 18.94 -6.58
C THR A 232 4.06 18.23 -7.06
N LEU A 233 3.96 18.00 -8.36
CA LEU A 233 2.81 17.34 -8.97
C LEU A 233 3.10 15.84 -9.14
N SER A 234 2.46 14.99 -8.33
CA SER A 234 2.51 13.54 -8.51
C SER A 234 1.60 13.10 -9.66
N LEU A 235 1.74 11.87 -10.12
CA LEU A 235 0.97 11.33 -11.24
C LEU A 235 -0.55 11.38 -11.00
N PRO A 236 -1.08 11.02 -9.81
CA PRO A 236 -2.50 11.21 -9.52
C PRO A 236 -2.96 12.68 -9.61
N LEU A 237 -2.13 13.63 -9.17
CA LEU A 237 -2.41 15.06 -9.28
C LEU A 237 -2.34 15.56 -10.73
N GLN A 238 -1.42 15.00 -11.54
CA GLN A 238 -1.34 15.27 -12.98
C GLN A 238 -2.60 14.82 -13.70
N ILE A 239 -3.17 13.66 -13.35
CA ILE A 239 -4.44 13.20 -13.94
C ILE A 239 -5.57 14.20 -13.63
N GLU A 240 -5.70 14.63 -12.36
CA GLU A 240 -6.71 15.61 -11.96
C GLU A 240 -6.56 16.92 -12.74
N LEU A 241 -5.34 17.43 -12.82
CA LEU A 241 -5.04 18.70 -13.47
C LEU A 241 -5.31 18.64 -15.00
N LEU A 242 -4.93 17.54 -15.65
CA LEU A 242 -5.22 17.33 -17.08
C LEU A 242 -6.73 17.21 -17.37
N GLU A 243 -7.48 16.62 -16.45
CA GLU A 243 -8.94 16.53 -16.56
C GLU A 243 -9.58 17.91 -16.37
N GLN A 244 -9.09 18.72 -15.43
CA GLN A 244 -9.51 20.12 -15.24
C GLN A 244 -9.20 20.99 -16.46
N ASP A 245 -8.07 20.73 -17.14
CA ASP A 245 -7.66 21.39 -18.38
C ASP A 245 -8.43 20.88 -19.62
N TYR A 246 -9.43 20.00 -19.45
CA TYR A 246 -10.19 19.34 -20.52
C TYR A 246 -9.32 18.51 -21.50
N ASN A 247 -8.09 18.16 -21.11
CA ASN A 247 -7.23 17.25 -21.86
C ASN A 247 -7.49 15.79 -21.45
N THR A 248 -8.66 15.29 -21.86
CA THR A 248 -9.08 13.91 -21.60
C THR A 248 -8.08 12.88 -22.13
N VAL A 249 -7.50 13.08 -23.31
CA VAL A 249 -6.51 12.12 -23.84
C VAL A 249 -5.26 12.08 -22.96
N GLY A 250 -4.79 13.24 -22.48
CA GLY A 250 -3.68 13.32 -21.54
C GLY A 250 -4.00 12.67 -20.18
N SER A 251 -5.18 12.95 -19.60
CA SER A 251 -5.59 12.41 -18.29
C SER A 251 -5.70 10.88 -18.33
N PHE A 252 -6.34 10.33 -19.38
CA PHE A 252 -6.45 8.88 -19.58
C PHE A 252 -5.12 8.24 -19.99
N THR A 253 -4.21 8.97 -20.66
CA THR A 253 -2.85 8.50 -20.93
C THR A 253 -2.02 8.38 -19.65
N ALA A 254 -2.13 9.34 -18.73
CA ALA A 254 -1.48 9.25 -17.42
C ALA A 254 -2.04 8.14 -16.54
N ALA A 255 -3.34 7.84 -16.67
CA ALA A 255 -4.02 6.80 -15.91
C ALA A 255 -3.74 5.37 -16.42
N ALA A 256 -3.33 5.22 -17.68
CA ALA A 256 -3.09 3.94 -18.37
C ALA A 256 -1.68 3.39 -18.09
#